data_AF-A0A9E3NMZ6-F1
#
_entry.id   AF-A0A9E3NMZ6-F1
#
_cell.length_a   1.000
_cell.length_b   1.000
_cell.length_c   1.000
_cell.angle_alpha   90.00
_cell.angle_beta   90.00
_cell.angle_gamma   90.00
#
_symmetry.space_group_name_H-M   'P 1'
#
loop_
_entity.id
_entity.type
_entity.pdbx_description
1 polymer ?
#
loop_
_entity_poly.entity_id
_entity_poly.type
_entity_poly.pdbx_seq_one_letter_code
_entity_poly.pdbx_strand_id
1 'polypeptide(L)'
;MKLKMLSLAFFLMVSVQGVFAQDVTDEELKKYAVVMDSIDNMKEDLINAISEMVKNNEKVSAARYNELSKIIGDEAKLAEAEAKPEEVEAIREILKFKDDGTAKIQETFKTLASEYVGAAVFNKVKKAIAENADTKAKYQELLAELNKEDS
;
A
#
# COMPACT_ATOMS: atom_id res chain seq x y z
N MET A 1 21.54 65.29 17.61
CA MET A 1 22.20 64.64 16.45
C MET A 1 22.77 63.32 16.94
N LYS A 2 22.51 62.13 16.38
CA LYS A 2 22.30 61.76 14.98
C LYS A 2 21.20 60.69 14.86
N LEU A 3 20.36 60.88 13.85
CA LEU A 3 19.38 59.94 13.30
C LEU A 3 20.11 58.80 12.58
N LYS A 4 19.69 57.55 12.73
CA LYS A 4 19.83 56.52 11.69
C LYS A 4 18.57 55.65 11.62
N MET A 5 18.02 55.62 10.40
CA MET A 5 16.90 54.86 9.82
C MET A 5 16.76 53.43 10.37
N LEU A 6 15.55 52.95 10.70
CA LEU A 6 14.47 52.47 9.80
C LEU A 6 14.93 51.37 8.82
N SER A 7 14.55 50.13 9.11
CA SER A 7 14.03 49.17 8.13
C SER A 7 13.33 48.04 8.88
N LEU A 8 12.03 48.23 9.08
CA LEU A 8 11.08 47.19 9.43
C LEU A 8 10.83 46.39 8.14
N ALA A 9 11.51 45.27 7.99
CA ALA A 9 11.23 44.32 6.91
C ALA A 9 9.92 43.61 7.24
N PHE A 10 8.83 44.14 6.69
CA PHE A 10 7.52 43.51 6.66
C PHE A 10 7.65 42.24 5.80
N PHE A 11 7.69 41.08 6.45
CA PHE A 11 7.66 39.78 5.80
C PHE A 11 6.26 39.62 5.18
N LEU A 12 6.13 40.05 3.93
CA LEU A 12 4.96 39.79 3.11
C LEU A 12 4.94 38.28 2.85
N MET A 13 4.20 37.54 3.69
CA MET A 13 3.70 36.23 3.31
C MET A 13 2.82 36.45 2.08
N VAL A 14 3.40 36.23 0.90
CA VAL A 14 2.64 35.97 -0.30
C VAL A 14 1.93 34.65 -0.03
N SER A 15 0.68 34.71 0.41
CA SER A 15 -0.23 33.59 0.29
C SER A 15 -0.42 33.34 -1.19
N VAL A 16 0.38 32.43 -1.74
CA VAL A 16 0.04 31.74 -2.97
C VAL A 16 -1.24 30.99 -2.66
N GLN A 17 -2.38 31.65 -2.88
CA GLN A 17 -3.64 30.95 -3.03
C GLN A 17 -3.52 30.20 -4.35
N GLY A 18 -2.94 29.00 -4.28
CA GLY A 18 -2.94 28.05 -5.37
C GLY A 18 -4.39 27.75 -5.71
N VAL A 19 -4.87 28.36 -6.80
CA VAL A 19 -6.16 28.02 -7.41
C VAL A 19 -5.98 26.68 -8.14
N PHE A 20 -5.92 25.56 -7.40
CA PHE A 20 -5.90 24.23 -8.00
C PHE A 20 -6.56 23.18 -7.11
N ALA A 21 -7.43 22.39 -7.75
CA ALA A 21 -8.19 21.25 -7.27
C ALA A 21 -9.43 21.57 -6.41
N GLN A 22 -10.53 20.90 -6.75
CA GLN A 22 -11.71 20.77 -5.91
C GLN A 22 -11.24 20.32 -4.52
N ASP A 23 -11.34 21.19 -3.51
CA ASP A 23 -10.68 20.97 -2.22
C ASP A 23 -11.00 19.57 -1.67
N VAL A 24 -9.96 18.81 -1.37
CA VAL A 24 -10.08 17.57 -0.61
C VAL A 24 -10.31 17.98 0.83
N THR A 25 -11.44 17.56 1.39
CA THR A 25 -11.74 17.80 2.80
C THR A 25 -10.93 16.86 3.67
N ASP A 26 -10.68 17.26 4.92
CA ASP A 26 -9.93 16.42 5.87
C ASP A 26 -10.65 15.08 6.13
N GLU A 27 -11.99 15.06 6.12
CA GLU A 27 -12.79 13.83 6.25
C GLU A 27 -12.60 12.87 5.06
N GLU A 28 -12.58 13.40 3.83
CA GLU A 28 -12.33 12.58 2.64
C GLU A 28 -10.90 12.01 2.63
N LEU A 29 -9.93 12.81 3.07
CA LEU A 29 -8.54 12.38 3.21
C LEU A 29 -8.40 11.31 4.30
N LYS A 30 -9.10 11.47 5.43
CA LYS A 30 -9.11 10.50 6.52
C LYS A 30 -9.73 9.18 6.09
N LYS A 31 -10.90 9.19 5.44
CA LYS A 31 -11.52 7.95 4.92
C LYS A 31 -10.63 7.23 3.93
N TYR A 32 -9.97 7.99 3.04
CA TYR A 32 -8.99 7.42 2.12
C TYR A 32 -7.82 6.77 2.88
N ALA A 33 -7.27 7.45 3.89
CA ALA A 33 -6.18 6.93 4.71
C ALA A 33 -6.55 5.63 5.43
N VAL A 34 -7.72 5.59 6.09
CA VAL A 34 -8.23 4.39 6.76
C VAL A 34 -8.36 3.20 5.80
N VAL A 35 -8.88 3.42 4.59
CA VAL A 35 -8.99 2.34 3.60
C VAL A 35 -7.62 1.85 3.13
N MET A 36 -6.68 2.76 2.89
CA MET A 36 -5.34 2.36 2.43
C MET A 36 -4.58 1.59 3.51
N ASP A 37 -4.65 2.07 4.75
CA ASP A 37 -4.06 1.44 5.93
C ASP A 37 -4.62 0.03 6.16
N SER A 38 -5.95 -0.13 6.15
CA SER A 38 -6.61 -1.43 6.25
C SER A 38 -6.16 -2.42 5.16
N ILE A 39 -6.01 -1.94 3.92
CA ILE A 39 -5.56 -2.78 2.80
C ILE A 39 -4.08 -3.13 2.91
N ASP A 40 -3.25 -2.26 3.46
CA ASP A 40 -1.84 -2.55 3.71
C ASP A 40 -1.68 -3.58 4.84
N ASN A 41 -2.45 -3.47 5.93
CA ASN A 41 -2.51 -4.50 6.98
C ASN A 41 -2.93 -5.87 6.43
N MET A 42 -3.97 -5.93 5.58
CA MET A 42 -4.36 -7.20 4.94
C MET A 42 -3.27 -7.81 4.06
N LYS A 43 -2.46 -6.98 3.37
CA LYS A 43 -1.34 -7.48 2.56
C LYS A 43 -0.22 -8.01 3.45
N GLU A 44 0.08 -7.32 4.54
CA GLU A 44 1.09 -7.75 5.50
C GLU A 44 0.69 -9.11 6.12
N ASP A 45 -0.56 -9.25 6.56
CA ASP A 45 -1.09 -10.51 7.07
C ASP A 45 -0.97 -11.65 6.06
N LEU A 46 -1.29 -11.40 4.79
CA LEU A 46 -1.15 -12.38 3.72
C LEU A 46 0.31 -12.77 3.49
N ILE A 47 1.23 -11.80 3.49
CA ILE A 47 2.67 -12.04 3.34
C ILE A 47 3.20 -12.87 4.51
N ASN A 48 2.79 -12.55 5.72
CA ASN A 48 3.17 -13.27 6.93
C ASN A 48 2.66 -14.71 6.90
N ALA A 49 1.39 -14.92 6.54
CA ALA A 49 0.80 -16.24 6.40
C ALA A 49 1.53 -17.08 5.33
N ILE A 50 1.84 -16.52 4.15
CA ILE A 50 2.62 -17.21 3.12
C ILE A 50 4.03 -17.56 3.63
N SER A 51 4.68 -16.63 4.34
CA SER A 51 6.01 -16.84 4.90
C SER A 51 6.02 -17.98 5.92
N GLU A 52 4.99 -18.07 6.77
CA GLU A 52 4.79 -19.17 7.70
C GLU A 52 4.51 -20.49 6.99
N MET A 53 3.65 -20.49 5.96
CA MET A 53 3.38 -21.69 5.14
C MET A 53 4.66 -22.24 4.52
N VAL A 54 5.52 -21.37 3.96
CA VAL A 54 6.82 -21.77 3.37
C VAL A 54 7.78 -22.27 4.46
N LYS A 55 7.90 -21.54 5.58
CA LYS A 55 8.83 -21.88 6.67
C LYS A 55 8.50 -23.21 7.33
N ASN A 56 7.21 -23.51 7.49
CA ASN A 56 6.73 -24.69 8.19
C ASN A 56 6.38 -25.85 7.24
N ASN A 57 6.63 -25.71 5.93
CA ASN A 57 6.33 -26.76 4.96
C ASN A 57 7.32 -27.93 5.10
N GLU A 58 6.81 -29.16 5.20
CA GLU A 58 7.65 -30.36 5.28
C GLU A 58 8.19 -30.84 3.93
N LYS A 59 7.57 -30.41 2.83
CA LYS A 59 7.82 -30.93 1.48
C LYS A 59 8.68 -30.00 0.64
N VAL A 60 8.66 -28.70 0.93
CA VAL A 60 9.46 -27.69 0.22
C VAL A 60 10.22 -26.81 1.20
N SER A 61 11.52 -26.67 1.00
CA SER A 61 12.32 -25.68 1.75
C SER A 61 12.11 -24.27 1.21
N ALA A 62 12.39 -23.24 2.00
CA ALA A 62 12.35 -21.86 1.52
C ALA A 62 13.22 -21.61 0.28
N ALA A 63 14.39 -22.26 0.20
CA ALA A 63 15.26 -22.17 -0.97
C ALA A 63 14.59 -22.77 -2.22
N ARG A 64 14.01 -23.97 -2.09
CA ARG A 64 13.30 -24.65 -3.18
C ARG A 64 12.04 -23.90 -3.59
N TYR A 65 11.28 -23.34 -2.65
CA TYR A 65 10.15 -22.48 -2.95
C TYR A 65 10.58 -21.27 -3.80
N ASN A 66 11.64 -20.56 -3.40
CA ASN A 66 12.14 -19.37 -4.11
C ASN A 66 12.68 -19.67 -5.51
N GLU A 67 13.18 -20.88 -5.72
CA GLU A 67 13.64 -21.38 -7.02
C GLU A 67 12.45 -21.76 -7.90
N LEU A 68 11.65 -22.72 -7.44
CA LEU A 68 10.63 -23.39 -8.22
C LEU A 68 9.37 -22.56 -8.44
N SER A 69 8.96 -21.71 -7.49
CA SER A 69 7.76 -20.86 -7.65
C SER A 69 7.81 -19.94 -8.88
N LYS A 70 9.01 -19.58 -9.35
CA LYS A 70 9.22 -18.74 -10.54
C LYS A 70 9.03 -19.50 -11.86
N ILE A 71 9.12 -20.82 -11.83
CA ILE A 71 9.07 -21.70 -13.00
C ILE A 71 7.94 -22.73 -12.91
N ILE A 72 7.07 -22.65 -11.89
CA ILE A 72 6.04 -23.65 -11.59
C ILE A 72 5.02 -23.88 -12.72
N GLY A 73 4.90 -22.93 -13.67
CA GLY A 73 4.07 -23.03 -14.86
C GLY A 73 4.80 -23.56 -16.10
N ASP A 74 6.07 -23.94 -15.99
CA ASP A 74 6.92 -24.40 -17.10
C ASP A 74 7.46 -25.80 -16.78
N GLU A 75 6.79 -26.83 -17.31
CA GLU A 75 7.13 -28.24 -17.04
C GLU A 75 8.53 -28.62 -17.50
N ALA A 76 9.03 -28.03 -18.60
CA ALA A 76 10.38 -28.29 -19.08
C ALA A 76 11.42 -27.75 -18.08
N LYS A 77 11.23 -26.52 -17.60
CA LYS A 77 12.11 -25.95 -16.57
C LYS A 77 12.01 -26.67 -15.23
N LEU A 78 10.82 -27.16 -14.86
CA LEU A 78 10.66 -27.98 -13.64
C LEU A 78 11.41 -29.30 -13.74
N ALA A 79 11.40 -29.94 -14.92
CA ALA A 79 12.18 -31.15 -15.17
C ALA A 79 13.69 -30.86 -15.13
N GLU A 80 14.16 -29.77 -15.74
CA GLU A 80 15.55 -29.32 -15.68
C GLU A 80 16.02 -29.00 -14.25
N ALA A 81 15.13 -28.49 -13.41
CA ALA A 81 15.38 -28.19 -11.99
C ALA A 81 15.17 -29.39 -11.06
N GLU A 82 14.99 -30.59 -11.63
CA GLU A 82 14.73 -31.85 -10.91
C GLU A 82 13.64 -31.70 -9.84
N ALA A 83 12.57 -30.97 -10.19
CA ALA A 83 11.46 -30.70 -9.28
C ALA A 83 10.74 -32.00 -8.89
N LYS A 84 10.60 -32.24 -7.59
CA LYS A 84 9.89 -33.42 -7.11
C LYS A 84 8.38 -33.18 -7.12
N PRO A 85 7.55 -34.21 -7.37
CA PRO A 85 6.10 -34.06 -7.36
C PRO A 85 5.56 -33.42 -6.07
N GLU A 86 6.08 -33.82 -4.90
CA GLU A 86 5.66 -33.28 -3.61
C GLU A 86 6.04 -31.80 -3.42
N GLU A 87 7.14 -31.34 -4.01
CA GLU A 87 7.53 -29.91 -4.00
C GLU A 87 6.60 -29.10 -4.87
N VAL A 88 6.28 -29.62 -6.07
CA VAL A 88 5.40 -28.96 -7.03
C VAL A 88 4.00 -28.78 -6.45
N GLU A 89 3.44 -29.83 -5.84
CA GLU A 89 2.12 -29.76 -5.21
C GLU A 89 2.11 -28.78 -4.02
N ALA A 90 3.10 -28.84 -3.14
CA ALA A 90 3.21 -27.90 -2.01
C ALA A 90 3.31 -26.44 -2.47
N ILE A 91 4.08 -26.16 -3.52
CA ILE A 91 4.20 -24.81 -4.09
C ILE A 91 2.88 -24.36 -4.71
N ARG A 92 2.18 -25.23 -5.44
CA ARG A 92 0.87 -24.92 -6.03
C ARG A 92 -0.15 -24.56 -4.97
N GLU A 93 -0.17 -25.26 -3.85
CA GLU A 93 -1.04 -24.94 -2.71
C GLU A 93 -0.73 -23.55 -2.12
N ILE A 94 0.54 -23.23 -1.91
CA ILE A 94 0.96 -21.91 -1.39
C ILE A 94 0.59 -20.80 -2.38
N LEU A 95 0.81 -21.01 -3.67
CA LEU A 95 0.47 -20.02 -4.69
C LEU A 95 -1.04 -19.86 -4.84
N LYS A 96 -1.82 -20.94 -4.72
CA LYS A 96 -3.27 -20.85 -4.68
C LYS A 96 -3.75 -20.02 -3.49
N PHE A 97 -3.19 -20.26 -2.30
CA PHE A 97 -3.52 -19.46 -1.11
C PHE A 97 -3.19 -17.97 -1.31
N LYS A 98 -2.03 -17.67 -1.88
CA LYS A 98 -1.63 -16.31 -2.25
C LYS A 98 -2.61 -15.67 -3.23
N ASP A 99 -3.01 -16.39 -4.27
CA ASP A 99 -3.89 -15.88 -5.33
C ASP A 99 -5.31 -15.63 -4.80
N ASP A 100 -5.85 -16.56 -4.01
CA ASP A 100 -7.15 -16.42 -3.34
C ASP A 100 -7.12 -15.23 -2.37
N GLY A 101 -6.07 -15.09 -1.56
CA GLY A 101 -5.87 -13.97 -0.63
C GLY A 101 -5.76 -12.64 -1.38
N THR A 102 -5.00 -12.60 -2.47
CA THR A 102 -4.85 -11.41 -3.32
C THR A 102 -6.20 -11.01 -3.92
N ALA A 103 -6.97 -11.97 -4.44
CA ALA A 103 -8.31 -11.72 -4.97
C ALA A 103 -9.24 -11.15 -3.89
N LYS A 104 -9.15 -11.68 -2.66
CA LYS A 104 -9.95 -11.17 -1.53
C LYS A 104 -9.59 -9.74 -1.16
N ILE A 105 -8.30 -9.41 -1.08
CA ILE A 105 -7.82 -8.05 -0.82
C ILE A 105 -8.33 -7.09 -1.91
N GLN A 106 -8.26 -7.50 -3.18
CA GLN A 106 -8.74 -6.69 -4.30
C GLN A 106 -10.26 -6.45 -4.25
N GLU A 107 -11.04 -7.47 -3.88
CA GLU A 107 -12.48 -7.33 -3.67
C GLU A 107 -12.76 -6.33 -2.54
N THR A 108 -12.15 -6.52 -1.37
CA THR A 108 -12.30 -5.62 -0.22
C THR A 108 -11.90 -4.19 -0.58
N PHE A 109 -10.77 -4.00 -1.27
CA PHE A 109 -10.34 -2.67 -1.71
C PHE A 109 -11.38 -2.00 -2.62
N LYS A 110 -11.93 -2.74 -3.60
CA LYS A 110 -12.96 -2.21 -4.49
C LYS A 110 -14.19 -1.77 -3.69
N THR A 111 -14.68 -2.63 -2.79
CA THR A 111 -15.84 -2.34 -1.95
C THR A 111 -15.61 -1.11 -1.06
N LEU A 112 -14.48 -1.05 -0.34
CA LEU A 112 -14.17 0.09 0.52
C LEU A 112 -13.99 1.39 -0.27
N ALA A 113 -13.31 1.33 -1.42
CA ALA A 113 -13.14 2.50 -2.27
C ALA A 113 -14.48 3.02 -2.83
N SER A 114 -15.41 2.13 -3.20
CA SER A 114 -16.70 2.53 -3.78
C SER A 114 -17.77 2.87 -2.76
N GLU A 115 -17.87 2.11 -1.66
CA GLU A 115 -18.98 2.19 -0.71
C GLU A 115 -18.65 3.02 0.53
N TYR A 116 -17.42 2.92 1.05
CA TYR A 116 -17.01 3.67 2.24
C TYR A 116 -16.46 5.06 1.91
N VAL A 117 -15.56 5.14 0.92
CA VAL A 117 -15.00 6.43 0.46
C VAL A 117 -15.92 7.08 -0.57
N GLY A 118 -16.45 6.31 -1.50
CA GLY A 118 -17.13 6.79 -2.70
C GLY A 118 -16.15 6.94 -3.86
N ALA A 119 -16.46 6.34 -5.02
CA ALA A 119 -15.51 6.26 -6.14
C ALA A 119 -15.02 7.62 -6.66
N ALA A 120 -15.89 8.64 -6.69
CA ALA A 120 -15.50 10.00 -7.10
C ALA A 120 -14.54 10.64 -6.09
N VAL A 121 -14.84 10.48 -4.80
CA VAL A 121 -14.00 10.99 -3.69
C VAL A 121 -12.65 10.27 -3.70
N PHE A 122 -12.63 8.95 -3.83
CA PHE A 122 -11.41 8.15 -3.88
C PHE A 122 -10.47 8.66 -4.99
N ASN A 123 -10.99 8.82 -6.21
CA ASN A 123 -10.20 9.31 -7.34
C ASN A 123 -9.75 10.76 -7.16
N LYS A 124 -10.60 11.61 -6.57
CA LYS A 124 -10.27 12.99 -6.22
C LYS A 124 -9.10 13.04 -5.24
N VAL A 125 -9.18 12.31 -4.13
CA VAL A 125 -8.16 12.27 -3.08
C VAL A 125 -6.86 11.67 -3.62
N LYS A 126 -6.93 10.54 -4.34
CA LYS A 126 -5.77 9.92 -4.97
C LYS A 126 -5.03 10.88 -5.89
N LYS A 127 -5.77 11.64 -6.71
CA LYS A 127 -5.19 12.66 -7.60
C LYS A 127 -4.56 13.80 -6.81
N ALA A 128 -5.24 14.31 -5.78
CA ALA A 128 -4.73 15.38 -4.95
C ALA A 128 -3.43 14.99 -4.22
N ILE A 129 -3.35 13.77 -3.66
CA ILE A 129 -2.11 13.26 -3.04
C ILE A 129 -0.95 13.20 -4.06
N ALA A 130 -1.25 12.88 -5.32
CA ALA A 130 -0.23 12.79 -6.37
C ALA A 130 0.27 14.16 -6.86
N GLU A 131 -0.60 15.17 -6.85
CA GLU A 131 -0.34 16.47 -7.47
C GLU A 131 -0.06 17.60 -6.46
N ASN A 132 -0.48 17.46 -5.20
CA ASN A 132 -0.36 18.48 -4.16
C ASN A 132 0.51 17.99 -2.99
N ALA A 133 1.62 18.69 -2.76
CA ALA A 133 2.59 18.36 -1.71
C ALA A 133 2.02 18.50 -0.30
N ASP A 134 1.16 19.50 -0.04
CA ASP A 134 0.54 19.71 1.27
C ASP A 134 -0.48 18.62 1.58
N THR A 135 -1.30 18.24 0.60
CA THR A 135 -2.23 17.09 0.74
C THR A 135 -1.48 15.80 1.01
N LYS A 136 -0.36 15.59 0.31
CA LYS A 136 0.51 14.42 0.54
C LYS A 136 1.11 14.42 1.94
N ALA A 137 1.58 15.57 2.45
CA ALA A 137 2.12 15.68 3.79
C ALA A 137 1.06 15.33 4.85
N LYS A 138 -0.14 15.91 4.75
CA LYS A 138 -1.28 15.58 5.63
C LYS A 138 -1.64 14.09 5.58
N TYR A 139 -1.65 13.49 4.39
CA TYR A 139 -1.91 12.07 4.23
C TYR A 139 -0.86 11.20 4.96
N GLN A 140 0.42 11.56 4.86
CA GLN A 140 1.50 10.86 5.54
C GLN A 140 1.41 10.99 7.06
N GLU A 141 1.01 12.16 7.56
CA GLU A 141 0.74 12.37 8.99
C GLU A 141 -0.40 11.47 9.48
N LEU A 142 -1.52 11.40 8.75
CA LEU A 142 -2.64 10.51 9.07
C LEU A 142 -2.22 9.04 9.12
N LEU A 143 -1.43 8.56 8.15
CA LEU A 143 -0.90 7.19 8.20
C LEU A 143 -0.01 6.97 9.42
N ALA A 144 0.83 7.94 9.76
CA ALA A 144 1.69 7.83 10.94
C ALA A 144 0.91 7.86 12.27
N GLU A 145 -0.28 8.47 12.30
CA GLU A 145 -1.19 8.41 13.44
C GLU A 145 -1.89 7.05 13.55
N LEU A 146 -2.43 6.52 12.45
CA LEU A 146 -3.08 5.20 12.40
C LEU A 146 -2.13 4.09 12.85
N ASN A 147 -0.89 4.09 12.34
CA ASN A 147 0.13 3.11 12.72
C ASN A 147 0.49 3.15 14.23
N LYS A 148 0.31 4.29 14.91
CA LYS A 148 0.54 4.38 16.36
C LYS A 148 -0.63 3.85 17.18
N GLU A 149 -1.85 3.90 16.64
CA GLU A 149 -3.04 3.35 17.30
C GLU A 149 -3.05 1.81 17.24
N ASP A 150 -2.45 1.24 16.20
CA ASP A 150 -2.34 -0.21 15.99
C ASP A 150 -1.14 -0.87 16.73
N SER A 151 -0.24 -0.08 17.33
CA SER A 151 0.96 -0.53 18.08
C SER A 151 0.72 -0.69 19.58
#